data_AF-A0A7C1IH85-F1
#
_entry.id   AF-A0A7C1IH85-F1
#
_cell.length_a   1.000
_cell.length_b   1.000
_cell.length_c   1.000
_cell.angle_alpha   90.00
_cell.angle_beta   90.00
_cell.angle_gamma   90.00
#
_symmetry.space_group_name_H-M   'P 1'
#
loop_
_entity.id
_entity.type
_entity.pdbx_description
1 polymer ?
#
loop_
_entity_poly.entity_id
_entity_poly.type
_entity_poly.pdbx_seq_one_letter_code
_entity_poly.pdbx_strand_id
1 'polypeptide(L)'
;MAGGAHVAIHAAAAAALAQATKAMGGIVKVEPEVFMQLLGKADSPWVVGAKGSFFGPKFKNLASLKGFFFYTESSSALALGNAELIWAEKIWIPG
;
A
#
# COMPACT_ATOMS: atom_id res chain seq x y z
N MET A 1 17.64 -41.60 -21.37
CA MET A 1 16.62 -41.14 -20.40
C MET A 1 17.14 -39.87 -19.72
N ALA A 2 17.00 -38.70 -20.33
CA ALA A 2 17.37 -37.41 -19.72
C ALA A 2 16.65 -36.28 -20.45
N GLY A 3 15.85 -35.49 -19.75
CA GLY A 3 15.23 -34.29 -20.29
C GLY A 3 13.95 -33.91 -19.55
N GLY A 4 14.03 -32.98 -18.59
CA GLY A 4 12.83 -32.50 -17.91
C GLY A 4 13.01 -31.52 -16.74
N ALA A 5 14.23 -31.02 -16.45
CA ALA A 5 14.48 -30.24 -15.23
C ALA A 5 14.88 -28.76 -15.46
N HIS A 6 14.46 -28.13 -16.56
CA HIS A 6 14.89 -26.74 -16.87
C HIS A 6 13.77 -25.70 -17.11
N VAL A 7 12.49 -26.02 -16.93
CA VAL A 7 11.40 -25.07 -17.27
C VAL A 7 10.75 -24.40 -16.05
N ALA A 8 11.22 -24.62 -14.82
CA ALA A 8 10.53 -24.14 -13.62
C ALA A 8 11.10 -22.86 -12.96
N ILE A 9 11.97 -22.09 -13.64
CA ILE A 9 12.68 -20.95 -12.99
C ILE A 9 12.32 -19.57 -13.58
N HIS A 10 11.51 -19.49 -14.65
CA HIS A 10 11.22 -18.21 -15.32
C HIS A 10 9.84 -17.59 -15.03
N ALA A 11 9.01 -18.20 -14.17
CA ALA A 11 7.66 -17.67 -13.88
C ALA A 11 7.60 -16.69 -12.69
N ALA A 12 8.60 -16.65 -11.82
CA ALA A 12 8.55 -15.85 -10.59
C ALA A 12 8.96 -14.37 -10.77
N ALA A 13 9.75 -14.05 -11.81
CA ALA A 13 10.24 -12.68 -12.02
C ALA A 13 9.24 -11.76 -12.75
N ALA A 14 8.31 -12.33 -13.53
CA ALA A 14 7.30 -11.55 -14.26
C ALA A 14 6.15 -11.06 -13.36
N ALA A 15 5.83 -11.77 -12.27
CA ALA A 15 4.75 -11.41 -11.36
C ALA A 15 5.06 -10.16 -10.52
N ALA A 16 6.34 -9.93 -10.19
CA ALA A 16 6.77 -8.79 -9.36
C ALA A 16 6.64 -7.44 -10.08
N LEU A 17 6.78 -7.41 -11.42
CA LEU A 17 6.63 -6.20 -12.22
C LEU A 17 5.17 -5.87 -12.58
N ALA A 18 4.29 -6.89 -12.58
CA ALA A 18 2.87 -6.73 -12.88
C ALA A 18 2.05 -6.15 -11.70
N GLN A 19 2.49 -6.28 -10.45
CA GLN A 19 1.79 -5.72 -9.29
C GLN A 19 2.08 -4.24 -9.04
N ALA A 20 3.20 -3.71 -9.54
CA ALA A 20 3.62 -2.33 -9.28
C ALA A 20 2.85 -1.28 -10.09
N THR A 21 2.10 -1.67 -11.13
CA THR A 21 1.40 -0.74 -12.04
C THR A 21 -0.04 -1.16 -12.33
N LYS A 22 -0.77 -1.67 -11.33
CA LYS A 22 -2.25 -1.73 -11.40
C LYS A 22 -2.81 -0.35 -11.06
N ALA A 23 -2.70 0.59 -12.00
CA ALA A 23 -3.43 1.84 -11.95
C ALA A 23 -4.92 1.57 -12.18
N MET A 24 -5.65 1.23 -11.11
CA MET A 24 -7.10 1.37 -11.09
C MET A 24 -7.43 2.76 -10.55
N GLY A 25 -7.54 3.72 -11.47
CA GLY A 25 -8.24 5.00 -11.31
C GLY A 25 -7.65 6.08 -10.38
N GLY A 26 -6.69 5.77 -9.52
CA GLY A 26 -6.03 6.80 -8.70
C GLY A 26 -5.43 6.36 -7.37
N ILE A 27 -5.47 5.07 -7.01
CA ILE A 27 -4.88 4.57 -5.75
C ILE A 27 -3.52 3.94 -6.02
N VAL A 28 -2.47 4.48 -5.40
CA VAL A 28 -1.08 4.02 -5.48
C VAL A 28 -0.70 3.40 -4.14
N LYS A 29 -0.41 2.09 -4.13
CA LYS A 29 0.12 1.42 -2.94
C LYS A 29 1.62 1.73 -2.81
N VAL A 30 2.05 2.17 -1.63
CA VAL A 30 3.44 2.53 -1.32
C VAL A 30 3.87 1.93 0.01
N GLU A 31 5.18 1.78 0.20
CA GLU A 31 5.76 1.39 1.49
C GLU A 31 5.53 2.47 2.56
N PRO A 32 5.45 2.10 3.86
CA PRO A 32 5.19 3.05 4.94
C PRO A 32 6.17 4.23 4.98
N GLU A 33 7.45 4.00 4.70
CA GLU A 33 8.48 5.04 4.72
C GLU A 33 8.23 6.07 3.61
N VAL A 34 7.85 5.60 2.41
CA VAL A 34 7.51 6.45 1.28
C VAL A 34 6.21 7.22 1.56
N PHE A 35 5.21 6.56 2.16
CA PHE A 35 3.97 7.21 2.57
C PHE A 35 4.24 8.39 3.52
N MET A 36 5.11 8.19 4.53
CA MET A 36 5.51 9.23 5.47
C MET A 36 6.25 10.38 4.78
N GLN A 37 7.14 10.10 3.82
CA GLN A 37 7.80 11.13 3.02
C GLN A 37 6.82 11.94 2.15
N LEU A 38 5.75 11.32 1.67
CA LEU A 38 4.71 12.00 0.90
C LEU A 38 3.86 12.90 1.79
N LEU A 39 3.47 12.42 2.98
CA LEU A 39 2.75 13.23 3.97
C LEU A 39 3.56 14.44 4.42
N GLY A 40 4.87 14.28 4.65
CA GLY A 40 5.74 15.40 5.05
C GLY A 40 5.94 16.50 3.99
N LYS A 41 5.46 16.28 2.75
CA LYS A 41 5.47 17.28 1.67
C LYS A 41 4.14 18.00 1.51
N ALA A 42 3.15 17.67 2.33
CA ALA A 42 1.81 18.23 2.26
C ALA A 42 1.52 19.03 3.52
N ASP A 43 0.88 20.20 3.33
CA ASP A 43 0.43 21.02 4.44
C ASP A 43 -0.89 20.45 4.96
N SER A 44 -0.86 19.91 6.19
CA SER A 44 -2.02 19.35 6.91
C SER A 44 -2.84 18.33 6.10
N PRO A 45 -2.25 17.20 5.66
CA PRO A 45 -2.94 16.23 4.84
C PRO A 45 -4.01 15.46 5.63
N TRP A 46 -5.06 15.04 4.94
CA TRP A 46 -6.07 14.13 5.49
C TRP A 46 -5.69 12.68 5.23
N VAL A 47 -5.71 11.88 6.30
CA VAL A 47 -5.40 10.46 6.27
C VAL A 47 -6.59 9.69 6.84
N VAL A 48 -7.06 8.71 6.08
CA VAL A 48 -8.04 7.74 6.55
C VAL A 48 -7.31 6.50 7.07
N GLY A 49 -7.53 6.17 8.33
CA GLY A 49 -6.94 5.01 9.00
C GLY A 49 -7.98 3.90 9.21
N ALA A 50 -7.57 2.64 9.06
CA ALA A 50 -8.37 1.50 9.50
C ALA A 50 -7.48 0.42 10.14
N LYS A 51 -8.04 -0.30 11.10
CA LYS A 51 -7.41 -1.50 11.66
C LYS A 51 -7.77 -2.70 10.77
N GLY A 52 -6.77 -3.41 10.28
CA GLY A 52 -6.91 -4.64 9.52
C GLY A 52 -7.28 -5.83 10.41
N SER A 53 -7.71 -6.93 9.80
CA SER A 53 -8.14 -8.14 10.51
C SER A 53 -7.62 -9.44 9.86
N PHE A 54 -7.60 -10.47 10.72
CA PHE A 54 -7.38 -11.92 10.57
C PHE A 54 -5.96 -12.49 10.37
N PHE A 55 -4.98 -11.80 9.77
CA PHE A 55 -3.60 -12.34 9.64
C PHE A 55 -2.51 -11.48 10.32
N GLY A 56 -2.86 -10.76 11.39
CA GLY A 56 -1.95 -9.93 12.20
C GLY A 56 -2.41 -8.46 12.33
N PRO A 57 -1.85 -7.67 13.28
CA PRO A 57 -2.16 -6.26 13.40
C PRO A 57 -1.60 -5.53 12.16
N LYS A 58 -2.47 -5.24 11.21
CA LYS A 58 -2.13 -4.44 10.04
C LYS A 58 -2.88 -3.13 10.14
N PHE A 59 -2.17 -2.03 10.31
CA PHE A 59 -2.74 -0.70 10.16
C PHE A 59 -2.79 -0.37 8.68
N LYS A 60 -3.92 0.15 8.23
CA LYS A 60 -4.16 0.59 6.87
C LYS A 60 -4.28 2.10 6.88
N ASN A 61 -3.55 2.79 6.02
CA ASN A 61 -3.63 4.24 5.89
C ASN A 61 -3.85 4.60 4.41
N LEU A 62 -4.73 5.55 4.17
CA LEU A 62 -5.05 6.07 2.85
C LEU A 62 -5.04 7.60 2.91
N ALA A 63 -4.25 8.26 2.06
CA ALA A 63 -4.20 9.72 1.98
C ALA A 63 -4.52 10.19 0.57
N SER A 64 -5.16 11.35 0.43
CA SER A 64 -5.31 12.03 -0.86
C SER A 64 -4.32 13.18 -0.95
N LEU A 65 -3.44 13.15 -1.95
CA LEU A 65 -2.42 14.16 -2.19
C LEU A 65 -2.43 14.55 -3.66
N LYS A 66 -2.65 15.84 -3.95
CA LYS A 66 -2.59 16.41 -5.32
C LYS A 66 -3.45 15.64 -6.34
N GLY A 67 -4.63 15.16 -5.93
CA GLY A 67 -5.54 14.42 -6.80
C GLY A 67 -5.24 12.91 -6.94
N PHE A 68 -4.24 12.41 -6.23
CA PHE A 68 -3.91 10.98 -6.16
C PHE A 68 -4.20 10.43 -4.77
N PHE A 69 -4.61 9.18 -4.70
CA PHE A 69 -4.76 8.45 -3.45
C PHE A 69 -3.53 7.58 -3.22
N PHE A 70 -2.93 7.67 -2.04
CA PHE A 70 -1.80 6.84 -1.63
C PHE A 70 -2.22 5.92 -0.51
N TYR A 71 -1.93 4.64 -0.65
CA TYR A 71 -2.32 3.60 0.30
C TYR A 71 -1.09 2.90 0.87
N THR A 72 -1.09 2.63 2.17
CA THR A 72 -0.04 1.82 2.80
C THR A 72 -0.59 0.89 3.89
N GLU A 73 0.15 -0.17 4.15
CA GLU A 73 -0.10 -1.14 5.23
C GLU A 73 1.13 -1.21 6.12
N SER A 74 0.96 -1.15 7.44
CA SER A 74 2.05 -1.26 8.42
C SER A 74 1.70 -2.20 9.56
N SER A 75 2.69 -2.87 10.14
CA SER A 75 2.48 -3.77 11.30
C SER A 75 2.24 -2.99 12.61
N SER A 76 2.59 -1.71 12.64
CA SER A 76 2.43 -0.78 13.76
C SER A 76 1.74 0.49 13.31
N ALA A 77 1.17 1.24 14.27
CA ALA A 77 0.59 2.55 14.00
C ALA A 77 1.69 3.52 13.52
N LEU A 78 1.43 4.24 12.42
CA LEU A 78 2.34 5.27 11.92
C LEU A 78 2.15 6.56 12.71
N ALA A 79 3.26 7.25 12.99
CA ALA A 79 3.23 8.57 13.62
C ALA A 79 2.97 9.65 12.57
N LEU A 80 1.70 9.89 12.24
CA LEU A 80 1.28 10.72 11.09
C LEU A 80 1.53 12.24 11.23
N GLY A 81 2.16 12.70 12.32
CA GLY A 81 2.54 14.10 12.49
C GLY A 81 1.35 15.06 12.58
N ASN A 82 1.34 16.09 11.74
CA ASN A 82 0.28 17.10 11.63
C ASN A 82 -0.89 16.66 10.73
N ALA A 83 -0.89 15.42 10.24
CA ALA A 83 -1.99 14.92 9.43
C ALA A 83 -3.25 14.74 10.26
N GLU A 84 -4.40 15.09 9.69
CA GLU A 84 -5.69 14.84 10.29
C GLU A 84 -6.10 13.39 10.03
N LEU A 85 -6.28 12.62 11.10
CA LEU A 85 -6.60 11.19 11.03
C LEU A 85 -8.10 10.95 11.22
N ILE A 86 -8.74 10.40 10.18
CA ILE A 86 -10.12 9.95 10.22
C ILE A 86 -10.13 8.43 10.30
N TRP A 87 -10.74 7.87 11.35
CA TRP A 87 -10.87 6.43 11.48
C TRP A 87 -12.07 5.90 10.69
N ALA A 88 -11.83 4.94 9.81
CA ALA A 88 -12.85 4.17 9.13
C ALA A 88 -12.98 2.78 9.75
N GLU A 89 -14.19 2.21 9.71
CA GLU A 89 -14.42 0.81 10.12
C GLU A 89 -13.58 -0.15 9.28
N LYS A 90 -13.52 0.08 7.97
CA LYS A 90 -12.79 -0.75 7.02
C LYS A 90 -12.34 0.05 5.81
N ILE A 91 -11.09 -0.15 5.41
CA ILE A 91 -10.57 0.28 4.09
C ILE A 91 -10.51 -0.97 3.20
N TRP A 92 -11.35 -0.97 2.15
CA TRP A 92 -11.32 -1.97 1.10
C TRP A 92 -10.59 -1.39 -0.11
N ILE A 93 -9.52 -2.04 -0.54
CA ILE A 93 -8.79 -1.69 -1.76
C ILE A 93 -9.14 -2.78 -2.78
N PRO A 94 -9.70 -2.43 -3.95
CA PRO A 94 -10.02 -3.38 -5.00
C PRO A 94 -8.75 -4.05 -5.54
N GLY A 95 -8.71 -5.38 -5.58
CA GLY A 95 -7.64 -6.14 -6.21
C GLY A 95 -7.30 -7.46 -5.54
#